data_AF-A0A447JND5-F1
#
_entry.id   AF-A0A447JND5-F1
#
_cell.length_a   1.000
_cell.length_b   1.000
_cell.length_c   1.000
_cell.angle_alpha   90.00
_cell.angle_beta   90.00
_cell.angle_gamma   90.00
#
_symmetry.space_group_name_H-M   'P 1'
#
loop_
_entity.id
_entity.type
_entity.pdbx_description
1 polymer ?
#
loop_
_entity_poly.entity_id
_entity_poly.type
_entity_poly.pdbx_seq_one_letter_code
_entity_poly.pdbx_strand_id
1 'polypeptide(L)' 'MLYARREMLPLVSTHRTRIFEAIMAGKPEEAREASHRHLAFIEEIMLDRSREESRRERALRRLEQRKN' A
#
# COMPACT_ATOMS: atom_id res chain seq x y z
N MET A 1 7.17 -7.86 -6.44
CA MET A 1 6.65 -8.62 -5.28
C MET A 1 6.53 -7.65 -4.10
N LEU A 2 5.36 -7.60 -3.44
CA LEU A 2 4.84 -6.63 -2.44
C LEU A 2 5.70 -6.31 -1.18
N TYR A 3 7.02 -6.51 -1.23
CA TYR A 3 7.94 -6.39 -0.09
C TYR A 3 8.75 -5.09 -0.08
N ALA A 4 8.26 -4.06 -0.77
CA ALA A 4 9.09 -2.91 -1.13
C ALA A 4 9.32 -1.92 0.04
N ARG A 5 8.58 -2.06 1.15
CA ARG A 5 8.89 -1.46 2.47
C ARG A 5 8.50 -2.45 3.56
N ARG A 6 9.48 -3.07 4.22
CA ARG A 6 9.24 -3.95 5.38
C ARG A 6 8.44 -3.25 6.49
N GLU A 7 8.52 -1.93 6.58
CA GLU A 7 7.79 -1.09 7.53
C GLU A 7 6.28 -1.02 7.30
N MET A 8 5.78 -1.37 6.11
CA MET A 8 4.34 -1.36 5.81
C MET A 8 3.66 -2.69 6.16
N LEU A 9 4.44 -3.76 6.33
CA LEU A 9 3.91 -5.10 6.65
C LEU A 9 3.11 -5.13 7.97
N PRO A 10 3.55 -4.46 9.06
CA PRO A 10 2.77 -4.40 10.29
C PRO A 10 1.40 -3.73 10.09
N LEU A 11 1.32 -2.64 9.30
CA LEU A 11 0.07 -1.90 9.07
C LEU A 11 -0.93 -2.72 8.25
N VAL A 12 -0.47 -3.37 7.18
CA VAL A 12 -1.28 -4.31 6.38
C VAL A 12 -1.78 -5.46 7.26
N SER A 13 -0.93 -5.96 8.17
CA SER A 13 -1.29 -7.01 9.12
C SER A 13 -2.37 -6.55 10.10
N THR A 14 -2.26 -5.34 10.67
CA THR A 14 -3.27 -4.78 11.57
C THR A 14 -4.63 -4.63 10.88
N HIS A 15 -4.66 -4.17 9.63
CA HIS A 15 -5.91 -4.05 8.88
C HIS A 15 -6.57 -5.42 8.66
N ARG A 16 -5.78 -6.45 8.32
CA ARG A 16 -6.28 -7.82 8.16
C ARG A 16 -6.82 -8.40 9.47
N THR A 17 -6.19 -8.13 10.60
CA THR A 17 -6.66 -8.57 11.92
C THR A 17 -8.06 -8.03 12.22
N ARG A 18 -8.34 -6.76 11.91
CA ARG A 18 -9.67 -6.16 12.14
C ARG A 18 -10.78 -6.82 11.31
N ILE A 19 -10.47 -7.21 10.08
CA ILE A 19 -11.41 -7.98 9.23
C ILE A 19 -11.70 -9.33 9.90
N PHE A 20 -10.64 -10.04 10.31
CA PHE A 20 -10.74 -11.34 10.95
C PHE A 20 -11.58 -11.27 12.24
N GLU A 21 -11.32 -10.30 13.11
CA GLU A 21 -12.08 -10.08 14.34
C GLU A 21 -13.56 -9.83 14.07
N ALA A 22 -13.89 -8.99 13.08
CA ALA A 22 -15.28 -8.71 12.71
C ALA A 22 -16.02 -9.94 12.15
N ILE A 23 -15.32 -10.77 11.36
CA ILE A 23 -15.86 -12.04 10.87
C ILE A 23 -16.13 -13.00 12.03
N MET A 24 -15.16 -13.16 12.95
CA MET A 24 -15.30 -14.04 14.11
C MET A 24 -16.39 -13.57 15.07
N ALA A 25 -16.64 -12.26 15.14
CA ALA A 25 -17.74 -11.67 15.91
C ALA A 25 -19.11 -11.76 15.22
N GLY A 26 -19.20 -12.32 14.01
CA GLY A 26 -20.45 -12.43 13.26
C GLY A 26 -21.01 -11.08 12.80
N LYS A 27 -20.14 -10.10 12.54
CA LYS A 27 -20.52 -8.73 12.18
C LYS A 27 -20.24 -8.42 10.70
N PRO A 28 -21.16 -8.75 9.78
CA PRO A 28 -20.90 -8.70 8.35
C PRO A 28 -20.61 -7.28 7.83
N GLU A 29 -21.35 -6.26 8.27
CA GLU A 29 -21.10 -4.88 7.82
C GLU A 29 -19.76 -4.33 8.32
N GLU A 30 -19.39 -4.62 9.58
CA GLU A 30 -18.08 -4.22 10.12
C GLU A 30 -16.93 -4.92 9.36
N ALA A 31 -17.08 -6.20 9.03
CA ALA A 31 -16.10 -6.94 8.23
C ALA A 31 -15.96 -6.37 6.81
N ARG A 32 -17.08 -6.01 6.18
CA ARG A 32 -17.09 -5.38 4.85
C ARG A 32 -16.39 -4.03 4.85
N GLU A 33 -16.71 -3.18 5.81
CA GLU A 33 -16.08 -1.87 5.96
C GLU A 33 -14.58 -1.97 6.31
N ALA A 34 -14.20 -2.93 7.16
CA ALA A 34 -12.79 -3.21 7.43
C ALA A 34 -12.04 -3.69 6.18
N SER A 35 -12.68 -4.48 5.32
CA SER A 35 -12.13 -4.93 4.04
C SER A 35 -11.92 -3.78 3.06
N HIS A 36 -12.91 -2.89 2.91
CA HIS A 36 -12.79 -1.71 2.06
C HIS A 36 -11.60 -0.83 2.49
N ARG A 37 -11.49 -0.54 3.80
CA ARG A 37 -10.36 0.24 4.35
C ARG A 37 -9.02 -0.45 4.17
N HIS A 38 -8.99 -1.79 4.22
CA HIS A 38 -7.78 -2.56 3.97
C HIS A 38 -7.30 -2.42 2.52
N LEU A 39 -8.22 -2.57 1.56
CA LEU A 39 -7.91 -2.47 0.13
C LEU A 39 -7.52 -1.04 -0.26
N ALA A 40 -8.24 -0.03 0.22
CA ALA A 40 -7.90 1.38 -0.03
C ALA A 40 -6.48 1.74 0.45
N PHE A 41 -6.07 1.20 1.61
CA PHE A 41 -4.71 1.39 2.12
C PHE A 41 -3.66 0.72 1.22
N ILE A 42 -3.92 -0.48 0.71
CA ILE A 42 -3.02 -1.16 -0.23
C ILE A 42 -2.89 -0.34 -1.53
N GLU A 43 -4.01 0.16 -2.06
CA GLU A 43 -4.03 0.99 -3.26
C GLU A 43 -3.20 2.27 -3.09
N GLU A 44 -3.34 2.95 -1.95
CA GLU A 44 -2.57 4.15 -1.61
C GLU A 44 -1.06 3.87 -1.64
N ILE A 45 -0.61 2.77 -1.02
CA ILE A 45 0.80 2.36 -1.02
C ILE A 45 1.30 2.12 -2.45
N MET A 46 0.50 1.43 -3.27
CA MET A 46 0.88 1.11 -4.64
C MET A 46 0.98 2.37 -5.51
N LEU A 47 0.08 3.34 -5.32
CA LEU A 47 0.12 4.64 -5.98
C LEU A 47 1.36 5.44 -5.58
N ASP A 48 1.68 5.50 -4.29
CA ASP A 48 2.84 6.24 -3.81
C ASP A 48 4.16 5.62 -4.29
N ARG A 49 4.23 4.29 -4.38
CA ARG A 49 5.33 3.56 -5.00
C ARG A 49 5.52 3.96 -6.46
N SER A 50 4.44 3.93 -7.25
CA SER A 50 4.49 4.30 -8.67
C SER A 50 4.93 5.75 -8.88
N ARG A 51 4.47 6.66 -8.01
CA ARG A 51 4.90 8.07 -8.01
C ARG A 51 6.38 8.21 -7.67
N GLU A 52 6.88 7.46 -6.68
CA GLU A 52 8.28 7.45 -6.30
C GLU A 52 9.19 6.95 -7.43
N GLU A 53 8.81 5.84 -8.07
CA GLU A 53 9.52 5.29 -9.24
C GLU A 53 9.54 6.28 -10.40
N SER A 54 8.39 6.89 -10.72
CA SER A 54 8.29 7.94 -11.75
C SER A 54 9.20 9.14 -11.45
N ARG A 55 9.29 9.57 -10.18
CA ARG A 55 10.20 10.65 -9.76
C ARG A 55 11.66 10.25 -9.96
N ARG A 56 12.02 9.01 -9.60
CA ARG A 56 13.38 8.48 -9.75
C ARG A 56 13.81 8.41 -11.21
N GLU A 57 12.97 7.86 -12.09
CA GLU A 57 13.27 7.80 -13.53
C GLU A 57 13.45 9.18 -14.14
N ARG A 58 12.60 10.16 -13.77
CA ARG A 58 12.76 11.54 -14.23
C ARG A 58 14.07 12.17 -13.74
N ALA A 59 14.48 11.88 -12.50
CA ALA A 59 15.75 12.36 -11.97
C ALA A 59 16.95 11.75 -12.72
N LEU A 60 16.92 10.45 -13.02
CA LEU A 60 17.95 9.76 -13.79
C LEU A 60 18.09 10.36 -15.21
N ARG A 61 16.97 10.52 -15.92
CA ARG A 61 16.96 11.15 -17.25
C ARG A 61 17.58 12.55 -17.27
N ARG A 62 17.30 13.37 -16.24
CA ARG A 62 17.91 14.71 -16.12
C ARG A 62 19.43 14.65 -15.88
N LEU A 63 19.91 13.65 -15.15
CA LEU A 63 21.34 13.46 -14.93
C LEU A 63 22.06 13.00 -16.19
N GLU A 64 21.44 12.10 -16.97
CA GLU A 64 21.96 11.67 -18.27
C GLU A 64 22.03 12.83 -19.27
N GLN A 65 20.98 13.65 -19.34
CA GLN A 65 20.95 14.86 -20.20
C GLN A 65 22.01 15.90 -19.83
N ARG A 66 22.48 15.95 -18.58
CA ARG A 66 23.55 16.87 -18.15
C ARG A 66 24.96 16.33 -18.45
N LYS A 67 25.08 15.03 -18.73
CA LYS A 67 26.36 14.38 -19.06
C LYS A 67 26.66 14.40 -20.56
N ASN A 68 25.64 14.55 -21.39
CA ASN A 68 25.74 14.75 -22.83
C ASN A 68 25.77 16.25 -23.16
#